data_AF-A0A257A7T3-F1
#
_entry.id   AF-A0A257A7T3-F1
#
_cell.length_a   1.000
_cell.length_b   1.000
_cell.length_c   1.000
_cell.angle_alpha   90.00
_cell.angle_beta   90.00
_cell.angle_gamma   90.00
#
_symmetry.space_group_name_H-M   'P 1'
#
loop_
_entity.id
_entity.type
_entity.pdbx_description
1 polymer ?
#
loop_
_entity_poly.entity_id
_entity_poly.type
_entity_poly.pdbx_seq_one_letter_code
_entity_poly.pdbx_strand_id
1 'polypeptide(L)'
;MEKEYIPRKPIDILKIGYKYIIRNPKMIIPFMIYEAGFVVGQAIFIISFLSLLSYFKAFNLIPKIVEELSRKNYEYLLNSEILHPIIVTLFITASAYIIVILIFDSFVKAGLFPYLRKILIEGDSSLRVFLGYAFYRWKLVLKTNILAYSIIISPLLPSLMLFYFSTSKIIPTLGIENRIDELMLGISALAFIGGLALALILYLLLIFAPIAAAIDADTPILNVYKSIRIAKREVGSVILYFCVLSLIAIASVAIEGIVKIFYVTITSLFALIISLAITPIINMFLVAVYEHHFNESFAPVKAGIMELREIVKIAKIMAGINRYLRKFIMSKDGFLALVLTIILFTLGIILGLLTVSPDIRDIIINSGIIVPGRMNPEFKIYNRIFLGLDIFFHNWKTSLATAMAGIAYSIPSAVATLFNGYVIGIVYATVANPIKASAIIIPHGIIEIPAFLIASAAGLRLGYIMFKYIRGIISLNVLEEELTNTAVLVAALAVLFFIAGVIEGNITPIIAEHLGWV
;
A
#
# COMPACT_ATOMS: atom_id res chain seq x y z
N MET A 1 -0.38 12.78 40.01
CA MET A 1 0.94 12.24 39.62
C MET A 1 0.71 11.15 38.59
N GLU A 2 0.99 11.43 37.31
CA GLU A 2 0.98 10.39 36.27
C GLU A 2 2.07 9.36 36.58
N LYS A 3 1.72 8.06 36.59
CA LYS A 3 2.69 6.98 36.77
C LYS A 3 3.60 6.92 35.54
N GLU A 4 4.89 7.17 35.73
CA GLU A 4 5.90 6.85 34.71
C GLU A 4 5.96 5.33 34.52
N TYR A 5 5.93 4.87 33.28
CA TYR A 5 6.13 3.46 32.96
C TYR A 5 7.50 3.28 32.33
N ILE A 6 8.35 2.46 32.96
CA ILE A 6 9.66 2.09 32.44
C ILE A 6 9.54 0.68 31.86
N PRO A 7 9.60 0.51 30.52
CA PRO A 7 9.64 -0.83 29.95
C PRO A 7 10.95 -1.50 30.38
N ARG A 8 10.86 -2.73 30.88
CA ARG A 8 12.02 -3.52 31.32
C ARG A 8 12.33 -4.66 30.36
N LYS A 9 11.32 -5.14 29.65
CA LYS A 9 11.44 -6.22 28.67
C LYS A 9 10.84 -5.78 27.33
N PRO A 10 11.29 -6.34 26.19
CA PRO A 10 10.72 -6.03 24.88
C PRO A 10 9.20 -6.24 24.83
N ILE A 11 8.67 -7.26 25.50
CA ILE A 11 7.22 -7.54 25.56
C ILE A 11 6.40 -6.38 26.16
N ASP A 12 7.00 -5.53 27.00
CA ASP A 12 6.32 -4.36 27.54
C ASP A 12 5.93 -3.39 26.42
N ILE A 13 6.73 -3.32 25.34
CA ILE A 13 6.45 -2.46 24.17
C ILE A 13 5.15 -2.87 23.48
N LEU A 14 4.78 -4.16 23.46
CA LEU A 14 3.48 -4.56 22.90
C LEU A 14 2.29 -4.06 23.75
N LYS A 15 2.49 -3.89 25.06
CA LYS A 15 1.45 -3.41 25.99
C LYS A 15 1.35 -1.89 26.02
N ILE A 16 2.49 -1.20 25.93
CA ILE A 16 2.59 0.24 26.09
C ILE A 16 2.97 1.00 24.83
N GLY A 17 3.10 0.32 23.69
CA GLY A 17 3.52 0.90 22.40
C GLY A 17 2.65 2.07 21.94
N TYR A 18 1.34 2.00 22.17
CA TYR A 18 0.41 3.10 21.87
C TYR A 18 0.79 4.41 22.59
N LYS A 19 1.43 4.33 23.76
CA LYS A 19 1.87 5.51 24.52
C LYS A 19 3.03 6.23 23.83
N TYR A 20 3.90 5.50 23.13
CA TYR A 20 4.95 6.11 22.31
C TYR A 20 4.37 6.87 21.12
N ILE A 21 3.32 6.33 20.50
CA ILE A 21 2.61 6.99 19.40
C ILE A 21 1.93 8.28 19.88
N ILE A 22 1.20 8.23 21.00
CA ILE A 22 0.53 9.42 21.56
C ILE A 22 1.55 10.50 21.93
N ARG A 23 2.65 10.12 22.61
CA ARG A 23 3.72 11.05 22.99
C ARG A 23 4.45 11.65 21.78
N ASN A 24 4.63 10.85 20.72
CA ASN A 24 5.36 11.24 19.52
C ASN A 24 4.48 11.00 18.27
N PRO A 25 3.45 11.83 17.98
CA PRO A 25 2.53 11.59 16.86
C PRO A 25 3.22 11.53 15.49
N LYS A 26 4.36 12.22 15.35
CA LYS A 26 5.21 12.16 14.14
C LYS A 26 5.77 10.75 13.87
N MET A 27 5.74 9.85 14.85
CA MET A 27 6.14 8.45 14.71
C MET A 27 5.35 7.72 13.62
N ILE A 28 4.13 8.15 13.31
CA ILE A 28 3.27 7.54 12.29
C ILE A 28 3.75 7.88 10.87
N ILE A 29 4.47 8.99 10.66
CA ILE A 29 4.81 9.49 9.32
C ILE A 29 5.64 8.50 8.49
N PRO A 30 6.69 7.84 9.01
CA PRO A 30 7.36 6.75 8.31
C PRO A 30 6.44 5.61 7.87
N PHE A 31 5.36 5.33 8.63
CA PHE A 31 4.37 4.31 8.28
C PHE A 31 3.36 4.81 7.24
N MET A 32 3.08 6.11 7.21
CA MET A 32 2.38 6.73 6.07
C MET A 32 3.21 6.62 4.78
N ILE A 33 4.55 6.72 4.88
CA ILE A 33 5.44 6.45 3.75
C ILE A 33 5.42 4.96 3.37
N TYR A 34 5.32 4.03 4.33
CA TYR A 34 5.13 2.61 4.00
C TYR A 34 3.90 2.37 3.12
N GLU A 35 2.80 3.05 3.39
CA GLU A 35 1.59 2.99 2.56
C GLU A 35 1.83 3.48 1.13
N ALA A 36 2.73 4.45 0.93
CA ALA A 36 3.14 4.86 -0.40
C ALA A 36 3.80 3.73 -1.22
N GLY A 37 4.37 2.71 -0.57
CA GLY A 37 4.93 1.54 -1.24
C GLY A 37 3.89 0.83 -2.11
N PHE A 38 2.62 0.79 -1.69
CA PHE A 38 1.52 0.26 -2.49
C PHE A 38 1.33 1.07 -3.78
N VAL A 39 1.29 2.41 -3.70
CA VAL A 39 1.12 3.29 -4.87
C VAL A 39 2.34 3.24 -5.80
N VAL A 40 3.55 3.16 -5.24
CA VAL A 40 4.79 2.94 -6.01
C VAL A 40 4.70 1.65 -6.83
N GLY A 41 4.25 0.56 -6.20
CA GLY A 41 4.06 -0.73 -6.87
C GLY A 41 2.93 -0.69 -7.92
N GLN A 42 1.80 -0.09 -7.56
CA GLN A 42 0.63 0.07 -8.43
C GLN A 42 0.98 0.86 -9.70
N ALA A 43 1.84 1.89 -9.60
CA ALA A 43 2.29 2.65 -10.76
C ALA A 43 2.96 1.77 -11.82
N ILE A 44 3.72 0.75 -11.42
CA ILE A 44 4.38 -0.20 -12.33
C ILE A 44 3.32 -1.03 -13.06
N PHE A 45 2.34 -1.57 -12.33
CA PHE A 45 1.23 -2.32 -12.93
C PHE A 45 0.42 -1.45 -13.90
N ILE A 46 0.12 -0.20 -13.54
CA ILE A 46 -0.62 0.73 -14.39
C ILE A 46 0.16 1.01 -15.68
N ILE A 47 1.45 1.36 -15.59
CA ILE A 47 2.28 1.63 -16.77
C ILE A 47 2.34 0.40 -17.67
N SER A 48 2.56 -0.78 -17.11
CA SER A 48 2.60 -2.03 -17.86
C SER A 48 1.28 -2.38 -18.53
N PHE A 49 0.17 -2.21 -17.80
CA PHE A 49 -1.18 -2.43 -18.32
C PHE A 49 -1.49 -1.50 -19.50
N LEU A 50 -1.23 -0.19 -19.33
CA LEU A 50 -1.44 0.80 -20.40
C LEU A 50 -0.51 0.55 -21.60
N SER A 51 0.71 0.07 -21.37
CA SER A 51 1.64 -0.30 -22.44
C SER A 51 1.15 -1.51 -23.23
N LEU A 52 0.67 -2.54 -22.55
CA LEU A 52 0.09 -3.73 -23.18
C LEU A 52 -1.18 -3.40 -23.96
N LEU A 53 -2.05 -2.57 -23.38
CA LEU A 53 -3.26 -2.12 -24.05
C LEU A 53 -2.94 -1.29 -25.30
N SER A 54 -1.93 -0.43 -25.22
CA SER A 54 -1.44 0.36 -26.36
C SER A 54 -0.87 -0.54 -27.47
N TYR A 55 -0.15 -1.61 -27.10
CA TYR A 55 0.32 -2.62 -28.05
C TYR A 55 -0.86 -3.29 -28.76
N PHE A 56 -1.86 -3.81 -28.04
CA PHE A 56 -3.01 -4.47 -28.67
C PHE A 56 -3.83 -3.52 -29.56
N LYS A 57 -3.90 -2.24 -29.18
CA LYS A 57 -4.54 -1.21 -30.01
C LYS A 57 -3.75 -0.93 -31.29
N ALA A 58 -2.42 -0.80 -31.20
CA ALA A 58 -1.55 -0.51 -32.33
C ALA A 58 -1.56 -1.61 -33.41
N PHE A 59 -1.68 -2.87 -33.00
CA PHE A 59 -1.74 -4.02 -33.91
C PHE A 59 -3.19 -4.44 -34.28
N ASN A 60 -4.19 -3.63 -33.90
CA ASN A 60 -5.61 -3.92 -34.13
C ASN A 60 -6.03 -5.33 -33.68
N LEU A 61 -5.47 -5.78 -32.54
CA LEU A 61 -5.72 -7.11 -31.97
C LEU A 61 -6.97 -7.11 -31.10
N ILE A 62 -7.35 -5.96 -30.52
CA ILE A 62 -8.49 -5.86 -29.61
C ILE A 62 -9.79 -6.36 -30.26
N PRO A 63 -10.22 -5.88 -31.45
CA PRO A 63 -11.45 -6.37 -32.07
C PRO A 63 -11.42 -7.87 -32.36
N LYS A 64 -10.27 -8.40 -32.81
CA LYS A 64 -10.08 -9.83 -33.09
C LYS A 64 -10.22 -10.67 -31.81
N ILE A 65 -9.61 -10.22 -30.72
CA ILE A 65 -9.73 -10.87 -29.40
C ILE A 65 -11.19 -10.87 -28.96
N VAL A 66 -11.90 -9.75 -29.11
CA VAL A 66 -13.32 -9.63 -28.72
C VAL A 66 -14.18 -10.60 -29.52
N GLU A 67 -14.01 -10.64 -30.85
CA GLU A 67 -14.77 -11.51 -31.75
C GLU A 67 -14.59 -12.99 -31.38
N GLU A 68 -13.36 -13.44 -31.17
CA GLU A 68 -13.07 -14.83 -30.83
C GLU A 68 -13.54 -15.21 -29.42
N LEU A 69 -13.45 -14.29 -28.45
CA LEU A 69 -14.04 -14.50 -27.12
C LEU A 69 -15.57 -14.59 -27.17
N SER A 70 -16.23 -13.80 -28.02
CA SER A 70 -17.68 -13.88 -28.22
C SER A 70 -18.12 -15.23 -28.79
N ARG A 71 -17.25 -15.87 -29.59
CA ARG A 71 -17.42 -17.24 -30.10
C ARG A 71 -17.06 -18.33 -29.09
N LYS A 72 -16.67 -17.96 -27.86
CA LYS A 72 -16.13 -18.86 -26.82
C LYS A 72 -14.87 -19.61 -27.26
N ASN A 73 -14.12 -19.06 -28.22
CA ASN A 73 -12.86 -19.62 -28.68
C ASN A 73 -11.70 -19.11 -27.81
N TYR A 74 -11.58 -19.65 -26.60
CA TYR A 74 -10.53 -19.24 -25.66
C TYR A 74 -9.12 -19.63 -26.12
N GLU A 75 -8.98 -20.62 -27.01
CA GLU A 75 -7.68 -21.03 -27.56
C GLU A 75 -7.03 -19.91 -28.38
N TYR A 76 -7.82 -18.97 -28.91
CA TYR A 76 -7.28 -17.81 -29.63
C TYR A 76 -6.34 -16.95 -28.75
N LEU A 77 -6.52 -16.94 -27.43
CA LEU A 77 -5.63 -16.25 -26.49
C LEU A 77 -4.24 -16.89 -26.41
N LEU A 78 -4.09 -18.14 -26.85
CA LEU A 78 -2.80 -18.85 -26.89
C LEU A 78 -1.97 -18.50 -28.13
N ASN A 79 -2.53 -17.74 -29.08
CA ASN A 79 -1.78 -17.27 -30.23
C ASN A 79 -0.56 -16.45 -29.78
N SER A 80 0.56 -16.69 -30.44
CA SER A 80 1.85 -16.07 -30.14
C SER A 80 1.78 -14.54 -30.15
N GLU A 81 0.99 -13.94 -31.04
CA GLU A 81 0.75 -12.49 -31.15
C GLU A 81 0.07 -11.87 -29.91
N ILE A 82 -0.62 -12.68 -29.09
CA ILE A 82 -1.33 -12.23 -27.89
C ILE A 82 -0.56 -12.70 -26.64
N LEU A 83 -0.23 -13.98 -26.60
CA LEU A 83 0.36 -14.63 -25.44
C LEU A 83 1.77 -14.11 -25.13
N HIS A 84 2.63 -13.94 -26.15
CA HIS A 84 4.00 -13.47 -25.89
C HIS A 84 4.06 -12.06 -25.31
N PRO A 85 3.35 -11.05 -25.87
CA PRO A 85 3.29 -9.71 -25.26
C PRO A 85 2.78 -9.71 -23.82
N ILE A 86 1.78 -10.55 -23.49
CA ILE A 86 1.28 -10.72 -22.12
C ILE A 86 2.38 -11.26 -21.22
N ILE A 87 3.02 -12.38 -21.60
CA ILE A 87 4.09 -13.01 -20.79
C ILE A 87 5.26 -12.06 -20.59
N VAL A 88 5.72 -11.40 -21.65
CA VAL A 88 6.81 -10.42 -21.59
C VAL A 88 6.45 -9.26 -20.67
N THR A 89 5.23 -8.72 -20.81
CA THR A 89 4.76 -7.63 -19.94
C THR A 89 4.69 -8.08 -18.49
N LEU A 90 4.13 -9.26 -18.20
CA LEU A 90 4.06 -9.80 -16.84
C LEU A 90 5.45 -10.01 -16.23
N PHE A 91 6.39 -10.57 -17.01
CA PHE A 91 7.77 -10.77 -16.55
C PHE A 91 8.47 -9.44 -16.24
N ILE A 92 8.36 -8.45 -17.14
CA ILE A 92 8.94 -7.11 -16.92
C ILE A 92 8.29 -6.45 -15.71
N THR A 93 6.96 -6.53 -15.58
CA THR A 93 6.19 -5.95 -14.48
C THR A 93 6.59 -6.54 -13.13
N ALA A 94 6.62 -7.88 -13.03
CA ALA A 94 7.02 -8.58 -11.82
C ALA A 94 8.46 -8.24 -11.43
N SER A 95 9.38 -8.25 -12.40
CA SER A 95 10.79 -7.91 -12.18
C SER A 95 10.95 -6.46 -11.69
N ALA A 96 10.31 -5.51 -12.38
CA ALA A 96 10.33 -4.10 -12.01
C ALA A 96 9.71 -3.88 -10.62
N TYR A 97 8.57 -4.53 -10.33
CA TYR A 97 7.90 -4.45 -9.05
C TYR A 97 8.81 -4.90 -7.91
N ILE A 98 9.42 -6.08 -8.03
CA ILE A 98 10.34 -6.61 -7.01
C ILE A 98 11.51 -5.64 -6.79
N ILE A 99 12.15 -5.16 -7.85
CA ILE A 99 13.30 -4.26 -7.74
C ILE A 99 12.92 -2.94 -7.07
N VAL A 100 11.85 -2.29 -7.53
CA VAL A 100 11.43 -0.97 -7.03
C VAL A 100 10.95 -1.07 -5.60
N ILE A 101 10.12 -2.07 -5.26
CA ILE A 101 9.63 -2.26 -3.89
C ILE A 101 10.79 -2.61 -2.95
N LEU A 102 11.76 -3.41 -3.40
CA LEU A 102 12.93 -3.72 -2.60
C LEU A 102 13.77 -2.47 -2.29
N ILE A 103 14.00 -1.61 -3.28
CA ILE A 103 14.70 -0.32 -3.09
C ILE A 103 13.91 0.57 -2.14
N PHE A 104 12.60 0.69 -2.34
CA PHE A 104 11.72 1.52 -1.52
C PHE A 104 11.69 1.04 -0.07
N ASP A 105 11.45 -0.25 0.16
CA ASP A 105 11.44 -0.85 1.50
C ASP A 105 12.80 -0.67 2.20
N SER A 106 13.91 -0.89 1.50
CA SER A 106 15.25 -0.66 2.07
C SER A 106 15.51 0.80 2.42
N PHE A 107 15.02 1.75 1.61
CA PHE A 107 15.10 3.18 1.91
C PHE A 107 14.33 3.53 3.19
N VAL A 108 13.08 3.05 3.30
CA VAL A 108 12.25 3.32 4.48
C VAL A 108 12.82 2.65 5.73
N LYS A 109 13.22 1.36 5.66
CA LYS A 109 13.84 0.62 6.79
C LYS A 109 15.12 1.28 7.29
N ALA A 110 15.96 1.78 6.39
CA ALA A 110 17.20 2.46 6.74
C ALA A 110 16.96 3.68 7.63
N GLY A 111 15.91 4.44 7.38
CA GLY A 111 15.50 5.55 8.25
C GLY A 111 14.71 5.11 9.46
N LEU A 112 13.80 4.13 9.29
CA LEU A 112 12.81 3.75 10.30
C LEU A 112 13.47 3.19 11.55
N PHE A 113 14.37 2.22 11.43
CA PHE A 113 14.89 1.52 12.62
C PHE A 113 15.73 2.42 13.54
N PRO A 114 16.66 3.25 13.04
CA PRO A 114 17.36 4.23 13.88
C PRO A 114 16.42 5.27 14.49
N TYR A 115 15.39 5.67 13.75
CA TYR A 115 14.37 6.60 14.26
C TYR A 115 13.58 6.01 15.43
N LEU A 116 13.11 4.76 15.30
CA LEU A 116 12.42 4.02 16.37
C LEU A 116 13.33 3.76 17.56
N ARG A 117 14.59 3.37 17.31
CA ARG A 117 15.61 3.19 18.35
C ARG A 117 15.77 4.46 19.19
N LYS A 118 15.88 5.61 18.54
CA LYS A 118 16.01 6.90 19.22
C LYS A 118 14.81 7.20 20.11
N ILE A 119 13.59 6.96 19.63
CA ILE A 119 12.38 7.11 20.45
C ILE A 119 12.38 6.17 21.65
N LEU A 120 12.83 4.91 21.47
CA LEU A 120 12.87 3.91 22.54
C LEU A 120 13.89 4.25 23.65
N ILE A 121 15.07 4.72 23.27
CA ILE A 121 16.20 4.94 24.18
C ILE A 121 16.21 6.37 24.74
N GLU A 122 15.91 7.37 23.91
CA GLU A 122 15.96 8.79 24.29
C GLU A 122 14.57 9.39 24.60
N GLY A 123 13.48 8.70 24.23
CA GLY A 123 12.10 9.10 24.53
C GLY A 123 11.43 10.03 23.51
N ASP A 124 12.21 10.63 22.60
CA ASP A 124 11.75 11.50 21.51
C ASP A 124 12.73 11.42 20.32
N SER A 125 12.27 11.75 19.12
CA SER A 125 13.09 11.83 17.92
C SER A 125 12.48 12.75 16.86
N SER A 126 13.35 13.40 16.09
CA SER A 126 12.92 14.23 14.95
C SER A 126 12.89 13.42 13.66
N LEU A 127 11.99 13.76 12.72
CA LEU A 127 11.94 13.14 11.39
C LEU A 127 13.22 13.35 10.57
N ARG A 128 14.07 14.30 10.97
CA ARG A 128 15.41 14.47 10.39
C ARG A 128 16.30 13.26 10.63
N VAL A 129 16.12 12.57 11.76
CA VAL A 129 16.83 11.31 12.05
C VAL A 129 16.37 10.24 11.06
N PHE A 130 15.04 10.10 10.87
CA PHE A 130 14.48 9.19 9.88
C PHE A 130 15.03 9.48 8.47
N LEU A 131 14.88 10.70 7.95
CA LEU A 131 15.33 11.04 6.61
C LEU A 131 16.85 10.95 6.47
N GLY A 132 17.60 11.42 7.47
CA GLY A 132 19.07 11.38 7.46
C GLY A 132 19.60 9.96 7.31
N TYR A 133 19.10 9.02 8.11
CA TYR A 133 19.49 7.61 7.98
C TYR A 133 18.93 6.95 6.73
N ALA A 134 17.74 7.33 6.26
CA ALA A 134 17.21 6.84 4.99
C ALA A 134 18.16 7.16 3.82
N PHE A 135 18.62 8.42 3.69
CA PHE A 135 19.57 8.79 2.64
C PHE A 135 20.98 8.23 2.86
N TYR A 136 21.41 8.13 4.11
CA TYR A 136 22.77 7.71 4.43
C TYR A 136 22.97 6.19 4.33
N ARG A 137 22.00 5.38 4.78
CA ARG A 137 22.15 3.92 4.96
C ARG A 137 21.36 3.05 3.98
N TRP A 138 20.49 3.60 3.12
CA TRP A 138 19.64 2.78 2.24
C TRP A 138 20.40 1.79 1.37
N LYS A 139 21.58 2.14 0.85
CA LYS A 139 22.39 1.23 0.00
C LYS A 139 22.87 0.00 0.78
N LEU A 140 23.24 0.18 2.05
CA LEU A 140 23.70 -0.90 2.91
C LEU A 140 22.53 -1.82 3.30
N VAL A 141 21.40 -1.23 3.66
CA VAL A 141 20.17 -1.96 3.94
C VAL A 141 19.69 -2.70 2.71
N LEU A 142 19.79 -2.10 1.50
CA LEU A 142 19.47 -2.74 0.23
C LEU A 142 20.34 -3.97 -0.04
N LYS A 143 21.67 -3.85 0.08
CA LYS A 143 22.57 -4.99 -0.08
C LYS A 143 22.28 -6.11 0.92
N THR A 144 21.94 -5.73 2.16
CA THR A 144 21.56 -6.70 3.20
C THR A 144 20.22 -7.36 2.90
N ASN A 145 19.21 -6.61 2.46
CA ASN A 145 17.92 -7.14 2.06
C ASN A 145 18.03 -8.06 0.83
N ILE A 146 18.83 -7.69 -0.18
CA ILE A 146 19.08 -8.57 -1.34
C ILE A 146 19.62 -9.91 -0.85
N LEU A 147 20.67 -9.91 -0.03
CA LEU A 147 21.26 -11.14 0.51
C LEU A 147 20.25 -11.93 1.35
N ALA A 148 19.52 -11.27 2.26
CA ALA A 148 18.54 -11.93 3.12
C ALA A 148 17.39 -12.54 2.31
N TYR A 149 16.80 -11.80 1.35
CA TYR A 149 15.72 -12.31 0.52
C TYR A 149 16.19 -13.41 -0.44
N SER A 150 17.42 -13.35 -0.97
CA SER A 150 17.99 -14.46 -1.73
C SER A 150 18.08 -15.75 -0.89
N ILE A 151 18.47 -15.65 0.38
CA ILE A 151 18.49 -16.80 1.30
C ILE A 151 17.06 -17.32 1.54
N ILE A 152 16.11 -16.42 1.82
CA ILE A 152 14.70 -16.77 2.09
C ILE A 152 14.04 -17.46 0.89
N ILE A 153 14.32 -17.00 -0.33
CA ILE A 153 13.69 -17.53 -1.56
C ILE A 153 14.38 -18.80 -2.05
N SER A 154 15.63 -19.08 -1.63
CA SER A 154 16.39 -20.25 -2.10
C SER A 154 15.67 -21.60 -2.00
N PRO A 155 14.84 -21.90 -0.96
CA PRO A 155 14.07 -23.15 -0.90
C PRO A 155 12.81 -23.16 -1.79
N LEU A 156 12.31 -21.98 -2.17
CA LEU A 156 11.10 -21.84 -2.98
C LEU A 156 11.36 -22.19 -4.45
N LEU A 157 12.56 -21.90 -4.97
CA LEU A 157 12.88 -22.17 -6.37
C LEU A 157 12.83 -23.66 -6.73
N PRO A 158 13.54 -24.58 -6.03
CA PRO A 158 13.46 -26.01 -6.32
C PRO A 158 12.06 -26.58 -6.07
N SER A 159 11.38 -26.12 -5.03
CA SER A 159 10.06 -26.63 -4.66
C SER A 159 8.98 -26.22 -5.67
N LEU A 160 9.07 -25.01 -6.21
CA LEU A 160 8.19 -24.52 -7.28
C LEU A 160 8.49 -25.19 -8.63
N MET A 161 9.77 -25.46 -8.93
CA MET A 161 10.14 -26.25 -10.13
C MET A 161 9.61 -27.68 -10.05
N LEU A 162 9.78 -28.37 -8.92
CA LEU A 162 9.26 -29.72 -8.71
C LEU A 162 7.73 -29.77 -8.84
N PHE A 163 7.04 -28.80 -8.24
CA PHE A 163 5.59 -28.68 -8.35
C PHE A 163 5.14 -28.44 -9.80
N TYR A 164 5.79 -27.51 -10.51
CA TYR A 164 5.52 -27.24 -11.92
C TYR A 164 5.71 -28.48 -12.79
N PHE A 165 6.85 -29.18 -12.69
CA PHE A 165 7.10 -30.40 -13.46
C PHE A 165 6.10 -31.52 -13.17
N SER A 166 5.66 -31.65 -11.91
CA SER A 166 4.64 -32.63 -11.54
C SER A 166 3.30 -32.28 -12.19
N THR A 167 2.86 -31.02 -12.09
CA THR A 167 1.59 -30.58 -12.69
C THR A 167 1.62 -30.67 -14.23
N SER A 168 2.73 -30.31 -14.87
CA SER A 168 2.86 -30.37 -16.34
C SER A 168 2.81 -31.79 -16.92
N LYS A 169 3.13 -32.81 -16.12
CA LYS A 169 3.03 -34.22 -16.53
C LYS A 169 1.63 -34.80 -16.37
N ILE A 170 0.82 -34.23 -15.49
CA ILE A 170 -0.51 -34.72 -15.13
C ILE A 170 -1.59 -34.08 -16.00
N ILE A 171 -1.44 -32.80 -16.34
CA ILE A 171 -2.40 -32.09 -17.20
C ILE A 171 -2.65 -32.81 -18.55
N PRO A 172 -1.65 -33.39 -19.23
CA PRO A 172 -1.86 -34.16 -20.45
C PRO A 172 -2.50 -35.55 -20.26
N THR A 173 -2.49 -36.10 -19.04
CA THR A 173 -3.02 -37.45 -18.71
C THR A 173 -4.36 -37.40 -17.97
N LEU A 174 -4.96 -36.21 -17.83
CA LEU A 174 -6.31 -36.00 -17.28
C LEU A 174 -7.35 -36.82 -18.05
N GLY A 175 -7.62 -38.03 -17.58
CA GLY A 175 -8.49 -39.03 -18.23
C GLY A 175 -8.04 -40.47 -18.03
N ILE A 176 -6.79 -40.71 -17.60
CA ILE A 176 -6.26 -42.03 -17.24
C ILE A 176 -5.99 -42.02 -15.74
N GLU A 177 -6.76 -42.77 -14.95
CA GLU A 177 -6.54 -42.94 -13.50
C GLU A 177 -5.22 -43.68 -13.23
N ASN A 178 -4.10 -42.95 -13.20
CA ASN A 178 -2.80 -43.48 -12.81
C ASN A 178 -2.48 -43.09 -11.36
N ARG A 179 -2.55 -44.06 -10.44
CA ARG A 179 -2.16 -43.86 -9.01
C ARG A 179 -0.73 -43.31 -8.81
N ILE A 180 0.17 -43.54 -9.78
CA ILE A 180 1.56 -43.03 -9.74
C ILE A 180 1.58 -41.50 -9.92
N ASP A 181 0.72 -40.98 -10.80
CA ASP A 181 0.64 -39.55 -11.10
C ASP A 181 0.05 -38.77 -9.91
N GLU A 182 -0.96 -39.33 -9.25
CA GLU A 182 -1.52 -38.79 -8.00
C GLU A 182 -0.50 -38.78 -6.85
N LEU A 183 0.28 -39.86 -6.71
CA LEU A 183 1.34 -39.95 -5.70
C LEU A 183 2.45 -38.91 -5.96
N MET A 184 2.85 -38.71 -7.21
CA MET A 184 3.84 -37.68 -7.59
C MET A 184 3.33 -36.26 -7.34
N LEU A 185 2.04 -36.00 -7.58
CA LEU A 185 1.41 -34.73 -7.22
C LEU A 185 1.40 -34.52 -5.70
N GLY A 186 1.06 -35.56 -4.92
CA GLY A 186 1.08 -35.51 -3.47
C GLY A 186 2.48 -35.21 -2.92
N ILE A 187 3.51 -35.88 -3.44
CA ILE A 187 4.91 -35.66 -3.02
C ILE A 187 5.38 -34.25 -3.40
N SER A 188 5.08 -33.78 -4.61
CA SER A 188 5.49 -32.44 -5.04
C SER A 188 4.76 -31.32 -4.27
N ALA A 189 3.48 -31.51 -3.93
CA ALA A 189 2.74 -30.60 -3.06
C ALA A 189 3.33 -30.56 -1.65
N LEU A 190 3.71 -31.70 -1.06
CA LEU A 190 4.40 -31.76 0.22
C LEU A 190 5.78 -31.08 0.16
N ALA A 191 6.53 -31.26 -0.92
CA ALA A 191 7.80 -30.57 -1.13
C ALA A 191 7.61 -29.05 -1.25
N PHE A 192 6.54 -28.59 -1.89
CA PHE A 192 6.16 -27.17 -1.98
C PHE A 192 5.82 -26.58 -0.60
N ILE A 193 5.00 -27.28 0.18
CA ILE A 193 4.67 -26.88 1.56
C ILE A 193 5.94 -26.85 2.42
N GLY A 194 6.82 -27.85 2.29
CA GLY A 194 8.11 -27.89 2.97
C GLY A 194 9.02 -26.71 2.61
N GLY A 195 9.06 -26.34 1.32
CA GLY A 195 9.76 -25.15 0.83
C GLY A 195 9.22 -23.85 1.43
N LEU A 196 7.89 -23.69 1.50
CA LEU A 196 7.23 -22.56 2.16
C LEU A 196 7.54 -22.49 3.66
N ALA A 197 7.48 -23.63 4.35
CA ALA A 197 7.80 -23.71 5.77
C ALA A 197 9.26 -23.33 6.04
N LEU A 198 10.20 -23.81 5.21
CA LEU A 198 11.61 -23.46 5.32
C LEU A 198 11.85 -21.97 5.03
N ALA A 199 11.19 -21.41 4.01
CA ALA A 199 11.26 -19.98 3.72
C ALA A 199 10.74 -19.13 4.90
N LEU A 200 9.66 -19.56 5.56
CA LEU A 200 9.14 -18.91 6.77
C LEU A 200 10.14 -18.95 7.93
N ILE A 201 10.76 -20.11 8.18
CA ILE A 201 11.80 -20.25 9.22
C ILE A 201 12.97 -19.32 8.92
N LEU A 202 13.45 -19.28 7.67
CA LEU A 202 14.53 -18.39 7.26
C LEU A 202 14.13 -16.92 7.40
N TYR A 203 12.90 -16.54 7.06
CA TYR A 203 12.38 -15.20 7.28
C TYR A 203 12.44 -14.79 8.75
N LEU A 204 11.99 -15.67 9.66
CA LEU A 204 12.04 -15.43 11.11
C LEU A 204 13.48 -15.33 11.65
N LEU A 205 14.42 -16.11 11.10
CA LEU A 205 15.84 -16.01 11.45
C LEU A 205 16.51 -14.73 10.93
N LEU A 206 16.02 -14.19 9.81
CA LEU A 206 16.60 -13.05 9.10
C LEU A 206 15.87 -11.72 9.36
N ILE A 207 14.88 -11.72 10.25
CA ILE A 207 14.05 -10.55 10.55
C ILE A 207 14.85 -9.34 11.09
N PHE A 208 15.95 -9.58 11.81
CA PHE A 208 16.80 -8.53 12.37
C PHE A 208 17.91 -8.08 11.41
N ALA A 209 18.09 -8.71 10.25
CA ALA A 209 19.13 -8.35 9.30
C ALA A 209 19.04 -6.88 8.83
N PRO A 210 17.87 -6.35 8.43
CA PRO A 210 17.77 -4.94 8.08
C PRO A 210 17.89 -4.00 9.29
N ILE A 211 17.55 -4.46 10.50
CA ILE A 211 17.72 -3.68 11.74
C ILE A 211 19.22 -3.52 12.04
N ALA A 212 20.00 -4.60 11.96
CA ALA A 212 21.45 -4.58 12.11
C ALA A 212 22.12 -3.68 11.06
N ALA A 213 21.71 -3.81 9.78
CA ALA A 213 22.23 -2.96 8.72
C ALA A 213 21.90 -1.47 8.94
N ALA A 214 20.71 -1.18 9.45
CA ALA A 214 20.25 0.18 9.67
C ALA A 214 20.84 0.81 10.94
N ILE A 215 21.15 0.05 12.00
CA ILE A 215 21.63 0.56 13.30
C ILE A 215 23.16 0.41 13.46
N ASP A 216 23.73 -0.75 13.18
CA ASP A 216 25.16 -1.04 13.41
C ASP A 216 26.02 -0.65 12.21
N ALA A 217 25.42 -0.61 11.02
CA ALA A 217 26.10 -0.30 9.75
C ALA A 217 27.26 -1.25 9.38
N ASP A 218 27.16 -2.52 9.77
CA ASP A 218 28.10 -3.57 9.40
C ASP A 218 27.91 -4.08 7.96
N THR A 219 28.84 -4.93 7.50
CA THR A 219 28.73 -5.58 6.19
C THR A 219 27.48 -6.47 6.09
N PRO A 220 26.89 -6.64 4.87
CA PRO A 220 25.68 -7.45 4.68
C PRO A 220 25.74 -8.87 5.28
N ILE A 221 26.88 -9.54 5.13
CA ILE A 221 27.11 -10.89 5.66
C ILE A 221 27.08 -10.88 7.20
N LEU A 222 27.74 -9.90 7.81
CA LEU A 222 27.76 -9.75 9.27
C LEU A 222 26.37 -9.41 9.82
N ASN A 223 25.59 -8.58 9.13
CA ASN A 223 24.20 -8.27 9.49
C ASN A 223 23.31 -9.52 9.46
N VAL A 224 23.44 -10.36 8.43
CA VAL A 224 22.73 -11.65 8.31
C VAL A 224 23.14 -12.58 9.45
N TYR A 225 24.43 -12.70 9.73
CA TYR A 225 24.94 -13.52 10.83
C TYR A 225 24.42 -13.04 12.20
N LYS A 226 24.48 -11.72 12.46
CA LYS A 226 23.92 -11.09 13.66
C LYS A 226 22.45 -11.39 13.80
N SER A 227 21.67 -11.29 12.72
CA SER A 227 20.24 -11.61 12.75
C SER A 227 19.99 -13.04 13.21
N ILE A 228 20.69 -14.02 12.63
CA ILE A 228 20.53 -15.43 13.00
C ILE A 228 20.91 -15.64 14.47
N ARG A 229 22.00 -15.02 14.95
CA ARG A 229 22.46 -15.12 16.34
C ARG A 229 21.43 -14.53 17.32
N ILE A 230 20.88 -13.36 17.01
CA ILE A 230 19.87 -12.70 17.83
C ILE A 230 18.58 -13.53 17.84
N ALA A 231 18.10 -13.95 16.67
CA ALA A 231 16.89 -14.76 16.55
C ALA A 231 16.98 -16.09 17.33
N LYS A 232 18.16 -16.72 17.36
CA LYS A 232 18.42 -17.94 18.15
C LYS A 232 18.53 -17.71 19.65
N ARG A 233 18.96 -16.52 20.09
CA ARG A 233 19.04 -16.19 21.53
C ARG A 233 17.68 -15.72 22.05
N GLU A 234 16.94 -14.99 21.23
CA GLU A 234 15.65 -14.36 21.54
C GLU A 234 14.48 -15.14 20.91
N VAL A 235 14.55 -16.48 20.85
CA VAL A 235 13.55 -17.34 20.19
C VAL A 235 12.14 -17.07 20.71
N GLY A 236 11.98 -16.88 22.03
CA GLY A 236 10.69 -16.55 22.62
C GLY A 236 10.09 -15.25 22.07
N SER A 237 10.92 -14.23 21.83
CA SER A 237 10.49 -12.96 21.25
C SER A 237 10.16 -13.07 19.76
N VAL A 238 10.90 -13.91 19.01
CA VAL A 238 10.62 -14.19 17.60
C VAL A 238 9.32 -14.99 17.43
N ILE A 239 9.10 -16.00 18.25
CA ILE A 239 7.83 -16.75 18.29
C ILE A 239 6.69 -15.81 18.66
N LEU A 240 6.87 -14.96 19.69
CA LEU A 240 5.87 -13.97 20.07
C LEU A 240 5.53 -13.02 18.92
N TYR A 241 6.52 -12.51 18.19
CA TYR A 241 6.31 -11.70 17.00
C TYR A 241 5.43 -12.43 15.97
N PHE A 242 5.78 -13.68 15.65
CA PHE A 242 5.01 -14.49 14.72
C PHE A 242 3.58 -14.73 15.21
N CYS A 243 3.40 -15.13 16.47
CA CYS A 243 2.09 -15.35 17.07
C CYS A 243 1.22 -14.08 17.06
N VAL A 244 1.80 -12.91 17.33
CA VAL A 244 1.06 -11.63 17.29
C VAL A 244 0.60 -11.34 15.86
N LEU A 245 1.46 -11.50 14.85
CA LEU A 245 1.07 -11.31 13.45
C LEU A 245 0.00 -12.31 12.99
N SER A 246 0.17 -13.59 13.32
CA SER A 246 -0.83 -14.62 13.01
C SER A 246 -2.16 -14.34 13.70
N LEU A 247 -2.13 -13.91 14.97
CA LEU A 247 -3.34 -13.53 15.70
C LEU A 247 -4.03 -12.33 15.07
N ILE A 248 -3.30 -11.30 14.66
CA ILE A 248 -3.87 -10.13 13.97
C ILE A 248 -4.51 -10.56 12.65
N ALA A 249 -3.84 -11.40 11.86
CA ALA A 249 -4.38 -11.89 10.59
C ALA A 249 -5.65 -12.73 10.79
N ILE A 250 -5.62 -13.70 11.71
CA ILE A 250 -6.77 -14.56 12.03
C ILE A 250 -7.92 -13.72 12.61
N ALA A 251 -7.64 -12.82 13.53
CA ALA A 251 -8.64 -11.93 14.11
C ALA A 251 -9.25 -11.01 13.05
N SER A 252 -8.46 -10.49 12.10
CA SER A 252 -8.97 -9.65 11.01
C SER A 252 -9.97 -10.42 10.15
N VAL A 253 -9.62 -11.64 9.72
CA VAL A 253 -10.51 -12.49 8.92
C VAL A 253 -11.75 -12.92 9.71
N ALA A 254 -11.58 -13.29 10.98
CA ALA A 254 -12.69 -13.70 11.84
C ALA A 254 -13.67 -12.54 12.12
N ILE A 255 -13.15 -11.35 12.44
CA ILE A 255 -13.97 -10.16 12.67
C ILE A 255 -14.69 -9.78 11.39
N GLU A 256 -14.01 -9.75 10.24
CA GLU A 256 -14.65 -9.47 8.95
C GLU A 256 -15.76 -10.49 8.64
N GLY A 257 -15.51 -11.78 8.88
CA GLY A 257 -16.51 -12.84 8.73
C GLY A 257 -17.73 -12.65 9.63
N ILE A 258 -17.53 -12.34 10.92
CA ILE A 258 -18.62 -12.10 11.88
C ILE A 258 -19.42 -10.86 11.48
N VAL A 259 -18.74 -9.77 11.12
CA VAL A 259 -19.37 -8.48 10.84
C VAL A 259 -20.16 -8.53 9.53
N LYS A 260 -19.73 -9.34 8.55
CA LYS A 260 -20.50 -9.65 7.33
C LYS A 260 -21.85 -10.31 7.60
N ILE A 261 -21.99 -11.11 8.67
CA ILE A 261 -23.30 -11.70 9.07
C ILE A 261 -24.32 -10.59 9.40
N PHE A 262 -23.84 -9.46 9.92
CA PHE A 262 -24.66 -8.29 10.23
C PHE A 262 -24.78 -7.31 9.06
N TYR A 263 -24.37 -7.71 7.85
CA TYR A 263 -24.38 -6.84 6.67
C TYR A 263 -23.52 -5.59 6.87
N VAL A 264 -22.39 -5.70 7.56
CA VAL A 264 -21.46 -4.58 7.81
C VAL A 264 -20.11 -4.88 7.16
N THR A 265 -19.42 -3.82 6.71
CA THR A 265 -18.03 -3.85 6.25
C THR A 265 -17.20 -2.82 7.00
N ILE A 266 -15.98 -3.20 7.38
CA ILE A 266 -15.00 -2.37 8.13
C ILE A 266 -13.56 -2.71 7.72
N THR A 267 -13.40 -3.32 6.55
CA THR A 267 -12.12 -3.83 6.03
C THR A 267 -11.10 -2.70 5.87
N SER A 268 -11.50 -1.58 5.31
CA SER A 268 -10.64 -0.42 5.07
C SER A 268 -10.22 0.26 6.38
N LEU A 269 -11.11 0.30 7.39
CA LEU A 269 -10.77 0.78 8.74
C LEU A 269 -9.71 -0.12 9.39
N PHE A 270 -9.92 -1.45 9.38
CA PHE A 270 -8.94 -2.38 9.95
C PHE A 270 -7.58 -2.30 9.25
N ALA A 271 -7.57 -2.24 7.92
CA ALA A 271 -6.34 -2.08 7.15
C ALA A 271 -5.57 -0.82 7.54
N LEU A 272 -6.26 0.29 7.84
CA LEU A 272 -5.65 1.52 8.30
C LEU A 272 -5.13 1.43 9.75
N ILE A 273 -5.90 0.82 10.65
CA ILE A 273 -5.48 0.60 12.05
C ILE A 273 -4.23 -0.30 12.08
N ILE A 274 -4.23 -1.38 11.29
CA ILE A 274 -3.10 -2.29 11.22
C ILE A 274 -1.85 -1.55 10.76
N SER A 275 -1.95 -0.69 9.75
CA SER A 275 -0.76 -0.04 9.20
C SER A 275 -0.28 1.19 9.98
N LEU A 276 -1.17 2.01 10.54
CA LEU A 276 -0.80 3.25 11.21
C LEU A 276 -0.76 3.17 12.74
N ALA A 277 -1.35 2.13 13.34
CA ALA A 277 -1.33 1.96 14.80
C ALA A 277 -0.61 0.67 15.24
N ILE A 278 -0.90 -0.47 14.60
CA ILE A 278 -0.34 -1.77 15.04
C ILE A 278 1.07 -2.00 14.50
N THR A 279 1.30 -1.80 13.20
CA THR A 279 2.60 -1.97 12.53
C THR A 279 3.72 -1.13 13.19
N PRO A 280 3.49 0.14 13.62
CA PRO A 280 4.47 0.89 14.39
C PRO A 280 4.88 0.22 15.69
N ILE A 281 3.91 -0.32 16.44
CA ILE A 281 4.16 -1.01 17.71
C ILE A 281 4.95 -2.29 17.47
N ILE A 282 4.61 -3.04 16.41
CA ILE A 282 5.31 -4.27 16.05
C ILE A 282 6.76 -4.01 15.63
N ASN A 283 7.01 -2.99 14.80
CA ASN A 283 8.37 -2.63 14.41
C ASN A 283 9.17 -2.09 15.59
N MET A 284 8.54 -1.32 16.49
CA MET A 284 9.16 -0.85 17.72
C MET A 284 9.48 -2.02 18.66
N PHE A 285 8.63 -3.04 18.74
CA PHE A 285 8.92 -4.28 19.47
C PHE A 285 10.17 -4.98 18.91
N LEU A 286 10.32 -5.11 17.59
CA LEU A 286 11.51 -5.71 16.98
C LEU A 286 12.79 -4.92 17.32
N VAL A 287 12.74 -3.59 17.25
CA VAL A 287 13.88 -2.75 17.65
C VAL A 287 14.18 -2.90 19.15
N ALA A 288 13.15 -3.02 20.00
CA ALA A 288 13.35 -3.25 21.42
C ALA A 288 13.98 -4.62 21.71
N VAL A 289 13.60 -5.68 21.00
CA VAL A 289 14.25 -7.00 21.11
C VAL A 289 15.72 -6.90 20.71
N TYR A 290 16.01 -6.16 19.63
CA TYR A 290 17.36 -5.94 19.14
C TYR A 290 18.23 -5.21 20.18
N GLU A 291 17.79 -4.07 20.71
CA GLU A 291 18.55 -3.29 21.69
C GLU A 291 18.66 -3.99 23.05
N HIS A 292 17.63 -4.72 23.48
CA HIS A 292 17.68 -5.49 24.72
C HIS A 292 18.76 -6.57 24.70
N HIS A 293 19.00 -7.19 23.54
CA HIS A 293 20.10 -8.16 23.37
C HIS A 293 21.47 -7.56 23.69
N PHE A 294 21.65 -6.25 23.46
CA PHE A 294 22.86 -5.49 23.74
C PHE A 294 22.83 -4.80 25.12
N ASN A 295 21.89 -5.17 26.00
CA ASN A 295 21.71 -4.65 27.36
C ASN A 295 21.40 -3.15 27.45
N GLU A 296 20.78 -2.58 26.41
CA GLU A 296 20.34 -1.19 26.45
C GLU A 296 19.09 -1.00 27.32
N SER A 297 19.03 0.13 28.04
CA SER A 297 17.88 0.51 28.86
C SER A 297 16.92 1.41 28.10
N PHE A 298 15.61 1.20 28.30
CA PHE A 298 14.59 1.99 27.62
C PHE A 298 14.19 3.24 28.42
N ALA A 299 13.89 4.33 27.71
CA ALA A 299 13.44 5.57 28.31
C ALA A 299 12.09 5.41 29.04
N PRO A 300 11.87 6.08 30.18
CA PRO A 300 10.57 6.15 30.82
C PRO A 300 9.55 6.84 29.91
N VAL A 301 8.39 6.20 29.77
CA VAL A 301 7.23 6.78 29.09
C VAL A 301 6.28 7.33 30.13
N LYS A 302 6.22 8.65 30.23
CA LYS A 302 5.14 9.37 30.91
C LYS A 302 3.85 9.17 30.13
N ALA A 303 2.80 8.77 30.84
CA ALA A 303 1.47 8.64 30.25
C ALA A 303 0.51 9.54 31.02
N GLY A 304 0.04 10.58 30.34
CA GLY A 304 -1.33 11.03 30.53
C GLY A 304 -2.26 10.20 29.68
N ILE A 305 -3.47 9.97 30.17
CA ILE A 305 -4.64 9.80 29.30
C ILE A 305 -4.56 10.94 28.26
N MET A 306 -4.95 10.72 27.00
CA MET A 306 -5.00 11.81 26.02
C MET A 306 -5.81 12.96 26.63
N GLU A 307 -5.12 13.96 27.17
CA GLU A 307 -5.78 14.99 27.95
C GLU A 307 -6.67 15.74 26.98
N LEU A 308 -7.76 16.34 27.48
CA LEU A 308 -8.59 17.23 26.67
C LEU A 308 -7.72 18.27 25.93
N ARG A 309 -6.59 18.67 26.52
CA ARG A 309 -5.57 19.53 25.92
C ARG A 309 -4.92 18.96 24.65
N GLU A 310 -4.63 17.66 24.60
CA GLU A 310 -4.05 16.96 23.45
C GLU A 310 -5.08 16.83 22.31
N ILE A 311 -6.33 16.48 22.65
CA ILE A 311 -7.46 16.50 21.72
C ILE A 311 -7.67 17.91 21.16
N VAL A 312 -7.60 18.94 22.02
CA VAL A 312 -7.68 20.35 21.61
C VAL A 312 -6.48 20.77 20.76
N LYS A 313 -5.27 20.23 20.96
CA LYS A 313 -4.13 20.47 20.04
C LYS A 313 -4.42 19.90 18.66
N ILE A 314 -4.90 18.66 18.58
CA ILE A 314 -5.28 18.02 17.30
C ILE A 314 -6.40 18.81 16.64
N ALA A 315 -7.44 19.19 17.39
CA ALA A 315 -8.53 20.02 16.90
C ALA A 315 -8.06 21.41 16.46
N LYS A 316 -7.07 22.02 17.13
CA LYS A 316 -6.44 23.28 16.71
C LYS A 316 -5.61 23.12 15.43
N ILE A 317 -4.91 21.99 15.27
CA ILE A 317 -4.21 21.65 14.01
C ILE A 317 -5.22 21.50 12.89
N MET A 318 -6.33 20.80 13.12
CA MET A 318 -7.45 20.67 12.18
C MET A 318 -8.10 22.03 11.89
N ALA A 319 -8.33 22.89 12.89
CA ALA A 319 -8.84 24.24 12.69
C ALA A 319 -7.84 25.14 11.93
N GLY A 320 -6.54 24.84 12.00
CA GLY A 320 -5.47 25.52 11.28
C GLY A 320 -5.32 25.09 9.81
N ILE A 321 -6.03 24.05 9.36
CA ILE A 321 -6.01 23.53 7.98
C ILE A 321 -6.16 24.62 6.95
N ASN A 322 -7.12 25.53 7.16
CA ASN A 322 -7.41 26.58 6.20
C ASN A 322 -6.17 27.45 5.94
N ARG A 323 -5.33 27.63 6.95
CA ARG A 323 -4.05 28.35 6.82
C ARG A 323 -3.03 27.54 6.02
N TYR A 324 -2.91 26.23 6.27
CA TYR A 324 -2.00 25.34 5.55
C TYR A 324 -2.41 25.19 4.08
N LEU A 325 -3.70 24.93 3.82
CA LEU A 325 -4.26 24.84 2.49
C LEU A 325 -4.10 26.15 1.73
N ARG A 326 -4.39 27.29 2.39
CA ARG A 326 -4.16 28.62 1.79
C ARG A 326 -2.68 28.86 1.50
N LYS A 327 -1.76 28.54 2.42
CA LYS A 327 -0.31 28.66 2.19
C LYS A 327 0.15 27.75 1.05
N PHE A 328 -0.39 26.54 0.96
CA PHE A 328 -0.10 25.59 -0.12
C PHE A 328 -0.53 26.16 -1.47
N ILE A 329 -1.79 26.56 -1.60
CA ILE A 329 -2.36 27.10 -2.85
C ILE A 329 -1.68 28.41 -3.25
N MET A 330 -1.38 29.29 -2.29
CA MET A 330 -0.76 30.60 -2.58
C MET A 330 0.75 30.51 -2.85
N SER A 331 1.41 29.41 -2.49
CA SER A 331 2.82 29.20 -2.84
C SER A 331 2.97 28.89 -4.33
N LYS A 332 4.02 29.44 -4.97
CA LYS A 332 4.31 29.16 -6.40
C LYS A 332 4.38 27.66 -6.70
N ASP A 333 5.13 26.92 -5.88
CA ASP A 333 5.32 25.48 -6.08
C ASP A 333 4.03 24.68 -5.85
N GLY A 334 3.22 25.05 -4.85
CA GLY A 334 1.93 24.39 -4.60
C GLY A 334 0.87 24.71 -5.66
N PHE A 335 0.81 25.95 -6.14
CA PHE A 335 -0.05 26.33 -7.26
C PHE A 335 0.31 25.56 -8.54
N LEU A 336 1.60 25.51 -8.89
CA LEU A 336 2.08 24.75 -10.05
C LEU A 336 1.79 23.26 -9.92
N ALA A 337 1.97 22.68 -8.71
CA ALA A 337 1.62 21.29 -8.45
C ALA A 337 0.12 21.04 -8.66
N LEU A 338 -0.75 21.94 -8.18
CA LEU A 338 -2.20 21.83 -8.38
C LEU A 338 -2.59 21.89 -9.87
N VAL A 339 -2.03 22.84 -10.62
CA VAL A 339 -2.26 22.94 -12.07
C VAL A 339 -1.81 21.67 -12.78
N LEU A 340 -0.62 21.16 -12.46
CA LEU A 340 -0.10 19.92 -13.03
C LEU A 340 -0.99 18.71 -12.69
N THR A 341 -1.46 18.61 -11.45
CA THR A 341 -2.39 17.56 -11.02
C THR A 341 -3.72 17.63 -11.78
N ILE A 342 -4.29 18.83 -11.98
CA ILE A 342 -5.51 19.00 -12.78
C ILE A 342 -5.27 18.55 -14.23
N ILE A 343 -4.15 18.98 -14.84
CA ILE A 343 -3.79 18.58 -16.20
C ILE A 343 -3.66 17.05 -16.31
N LEU A 344 -2.94 16.41 -15.38
CA LEU A 344 -2.75 14.96 -15.37
C LEU A 344 -4.07 14.21 -15.20
N PHE A 345 -4.95 14.69 -14.33
CA PHE A 345 -6.26 14.09 -14.08
C PHE A 345 -7.17 14.23 -15.30
N THR A 346 -7.24 15.42 -15.90
CA THR A 346 -8.00 15.66 -17.14
C THR A 346 -7.44 14.83 -18.30
N LEU A 347 -6.12 14.75 -18.44
CA LEU A 347 -5.48 13.86 -19.42
C LEU A 347 -5.88 12.41 -19.19
N GLY A 348 -5.91 11.96 -17.93
CA GLY A 348 -6.44 10.66 -17.53
C GLY A 348 -7.86 10.44 -18.06
N ILE A 349 -8.79 11.36 -17.77
CA ILE A 349 -10.19 11.28 -18.24
C ILE A 349 -10.25 11.15 -19.77
N ILE A 350 -9.51 12.00 -20.48
CA ILE A 350 -9.46 11.97 -21.95
C ILE A 350 -8.94 10.62 -22.45
N LEU A 351 -7.84 10.12 -21.88
CA LEU A 351 -7.30 8.80 -22.23
C LEU A 351 -8.31 7.69 -21.97
N GLY A 352 -9.03 7.72 -20.84
CA GLY A 352 -10.07 6.74 -20.53
C GLY A 352 -11.22 6.75 -21.54
N LEU A 353 -11.68 7.94 -21.93
CA LEU A 353 -12.71 8.12 -22.96
C LEU A 353 -12.26 7.59 -24.33
N LEU A 354 -11.01 7.86 -24.72
CA LEU A 354 -10.44 7.44 -26.01
C LEU A 354 -10.05 5.95 -26.05
N THR A 355 -9.92 5.31 -24.90
CA THR A 355 -9.61 3.89 -24.82
C THR A 355 -10.82 3.02 -25.15
N VAL A 356 -12.01 3.36 -24.64
CA VAL A 356 -13.19 2.49 -24.72
C VAL A 356 -13.83 2.59 -26.12
N SER A 357 -13.42 1.69 -27.02
CA SER A 357 -14.11 1.42 -28.29
C SER A 357 -15.42 0.64 -28.05
N PRO A 358 -16.33 0.52 -29.04
CA PRO A 358 -17.51 -0.34 -28.93
C PRO A 358 -17.18 -1.77 -28.50
N ASP A 359 -16.14 -2.38 -29.07
CA ASP A 359 -15.73 -3.75 -28.73
C ASP A 359 -15.23 -3.86 -27.28
N ILE A 360 -14.43 -2.88 -26.82
CA ILE A 360 -13.95 -2.83 -25.43
C ILE A 360 -15.12 -2.61 -24.47
N ARG A 361 -16.07 -1.75 -24.85
CA ARG A 361 -17.26 -1.49 -24.06
C ARG A 361 -18.04 -2.77 -23.83
N ASP A 362 -18.24 -3.57 -24.88
CA ASP A 362 -18.94 -4.85 -24.78
C ASP A 362 -18.19 -5.84 -23.88
N ILE A 363 -16.85 -5.90 -23.96
CA ILE A 363 -16.03 -6.69 -23.01
C ILE A 363 -16.25 -6.23 -21.57
N ILE A 364 -16.17 -4.92 -21.30
CA ILE A 364 -16.30 -4.39 -19.93
C ILE A 364 -17.69 -4.70 -19.38
N ILE A 365 -18.74 -4.52 -20.19
CA ILE A 365 -20.12 -4.82 -19.78
C ILE A 365 -20.29 -6.32 -19.51
N ASN A 366 -19.82 -7.18 -20.42
CA ASN A 366 -19.96 -8.64 -20.29
C ASN A 366 -19.10 -9.22 -19.16
N SER A 367 -18.00 -8.57 -18.81
CA SER A 367 -17.17 -8.95 -17.65
C SER A 367 -17.87 -8.70 -16.31
N GLY A 368 -18.94 -7.91 -16.29
CA GLY A 368 -19.65 -7.52 -15.07
C GLY A 368 -18.95 -6.42 -14.27
N ILE A 369 -17.81 -5.89 -14.73
CA ILE A 369 -17.05 -4.85 -14.02
C ILE A 369 -17.83 -3.52 -13.97
N ILE A 370 -18.37 -3.07 -15.10
CA ILE A 370 -19.26 -1.89 -15.19
C ILE A 370 -20.47 -2.29 -16.02
N VAL A 371 -21.62 -2.46 -15.38
CA VAL A 371 -22.88 -2.80 -16.06
C VAL A 371 -23.81 -1.58 -15.99
N PRO A 372 -24.04 -0.86 -17.10
CA PRO A 372 -24.88 0.33 -17.11
C PRO A 372 -26.29 0.01 -16.59
N GLY A 373 -26.73 0.76 -15.58
CA GLY A 373 -28.04 0.55 -14.96
C GLY A 373 -28.10 -0.57 -13.93
N ARG A 374 -26.98 -1.18 -13.53
CA ARG A 374 -26.89 -2.02 -12.33
C ARG A 374 -25.90 -1.41 -11.36
N MET A 375 -26.34 -1.15 -10.13
CA MET A 375 -25.41 -0.68 -9.09
C MET A 375 -24.48 -1.81 -8.61
N ASN A 376 -23.35 -1.43 -8.00
CA ASN A 376 -22.49 -2.38 -7.31
C ASN A 376 -23.36 -3.18 -6.30
N PRO A 377 -23.40 -4.53 -6.39
CA PRO A 377 -24.19 -5.38 -5.49
C PRO A 377 -23.97 -5.09 -4.01
N GLU A 378 -22.79 -4.58 -3.63
CA GLU A 378 -22.46 -4.21 -2.26
C GLU A 378 -23.43 -3.18 -1.66
N PHE A 379 -24.01 -2.27 -2.45
CA PHE A 379 -25.02 -1.30 -1.99
C PHE A 379 -26.34 -1.94 -1.56
N LYS A 380 -26.60 -3.19 -1.98
CA LYS A 380 -27.76 -3.99 -1.55
C LYS A 380 -27.43 -4.95 -0.43
N ILE A 381 -26.18 -5.40 -0.37
CA ILE A 381 -25.72 -6.38 0.61
C ILE A 381 -25.43 -5.70 1.94
N TYR A 382 -24.72 -4.57 1.94
CA TYR A 382 -24.25 -3.95 3.18
C TYR A 382 -25.13 -2.79 3.63
N ASN A 383 -25.12 -2.54 4.94
CA ASN A 383 -25.68 -1.34 5.54
C ASN A 383 -24.96 -0.09 4.97
N ARG A 384 -25.76 0.83 4.42
CA ARG A 384 -25.30 2.04 3.71
C ARG A 384 -24.37 2.93 4.53
N ILE A 385 -24.55 3.01 5.86
CA ILE A 385 -23.69 3.81 6.73
C ILE A 385 -22.30 3.20 6.81
N PHE A 386 -22.21 1.89 7.06
CA PHE A 386 -20.93 1.20 7.18
C PHE A 386 -20.21 1.06 5.85
N LEU A 387 -20.95 0.86 4.75
CA LEU A 387 -20.40 0.91 3.41
C LEU A 387 -19.79 2.28 3.11
N GLY A 388 -20.51 3.37 3.41
CA GLY A 388 -20.00 4.73 3.25
C GLY A 388 -18.75 5.01 4.10
N LEU A 389 -18.68 4.47 5.32
CA LEU A 389 -17.47 4.54 6.16
C LEU A 389 -16.29 3.77 5.55
N ASP A 390 -16.52 2.58 5.01
CA ASP A 390 -15.47 1.78 4.40
C ASP A 390 -14.90 2.47 3.15
N ILE A 391 -15.77 3.02 2.30
CA ILE A 391 -15.40 3.84 1.14
C ILE A 391 -14.59 5.07 1.57
N PHE A 392 -15.02 5.77 2.62
CA PHE A 392 -14.28 6.88 3.20
C PHE A 392 -12.84 6.46 3.58
N PHE A 393 -12.67 5.39 4.37
CA PHE A 393 -11.35 4.94 4.81
C PHE A 393 -10.49 4.49 3.62
N HIS A 394 -11.09 3.87 2.61
CA HIS A 394 -10.42 3.47 1.38
C HIS A 394 -9.86 4.70 0.63
N ASN A 395 -10.72 5.67 0.31
CA ASN A 395 -10.34 6.84 -0.49
C ASN A 395 -9.36 7.76 0.26
N TRP A 396 -9.52 7.89 1.59
CA TRP A 396 -8.57 8.63 2.40
C TRP A 396 -7.20 7.93 2.46
N LYS A 397 -7.16 6.61 2.66
CA LYS A 397 -5.92 5.83 2.67
C LYS A 397 -5.19 5.90 1.32
N THR A 398 -5.92 5.76 0.21
CA THR A 398 -5.36 5.88 -1.15
C THR A 398 -4.80 7.28 -1.40
N SER A 399 -5.48 8.32 -0.94
CA SER A 399 -5.01 9.71 -1.04
C SER A 399 -3.76 9.96 -0.19
N LEU A 400 -3.71 9.36 0.99
CA LEU A 400 -2.55 9.38 1.87
C LEU A 400 -1.34 8.72 1.24
N ALA A 401 -1.50 7.51 0.74
CA ALA A 401 -0.46 6.79 0.03
C ALA A 401 0.02 7.58 -1.20
N THR A 402 -0.91 8.16 -1.96
CA THR A 402 -0.60 8.96 -3.16
C THR A 402 0.22 10.20 -2.84
N ALA A 403 -0.15 10.93 -1.78
CA ALA A 403 0.60 12.11 -1.34
C ALA A 403 2.00 11.74 -0.80
N MET A 404 2.09 10.68 0.01
CA MET A 404 3.39 10.23 0.54
C MET A 404 4.29 9.64 -0.55
N ALA A 405 3.73 9.05 -1.61
CA ALA A 405 4.49 8.50 -2.73
C ALA A 405 5.25 9.56 -3.54
N GLY A 406 4.95 10.84 -3.31
CA GLY A 406 5.75 11.96 -3.79
C GLY A 406 7.23 11.84 -3.43
N ILE A 407 7.55 11.21 -2.30
CA ILE A 407 8.92 10.94 -1.86
C ILE A 407 9.75 10.17 -2.91
N ALA A 408 9.10 9.44 -3.82
CA ALA A 408 9.71 8.78 -4.98
C ALA A 408 9.64 9.67 -6.24
N TYR A 409 10.07 10.93 -6.12
CA TYR A 409 10.20 11.91 -7.21
C TYR A 409 8.91 12.21 -7.98
N SER A 410 7.76 12.28 -7.30
CA SER A 410 6.45 12.60 -7.88
C SER A 410 5.89 11.58 -8.88
N ILE A 411 6.69 10.61 -9.37
CA ILE A 411 6.28 9.67 -10.43
C ILE A 411 5.05 8.85 -10.00
N PRO A 412 5.04 8.18 -8.83
CA PRO A 412 3.88 7.38 -8.45
C PRO A 412 2.64 8.24 -8.20
N SER A 413 2.80 9.44 -7.62
CA SER A 413 1.69 10.38 -7.42
C SER A 413 1.09 10.83 -8.75
N ALA A 414 1.93 11.10 -9.76
CA ALA A 414 1.50 11.48 -11.10
C ALA A 414 0.76 10.34 -11.81
N VAL A 415 1.29 9.12 -11.75
CA VAL A 415 0.67 7.93 -12.35
C VAL A 415 -0.66 7.61 -11.67
N ALA A 416 -0.72 7.67 -10.34
CA ALA A 416 -1.96 7.48 -9.59
C ALA A 416 -3.00 8.56 -9.95
N THR A 417 -2.60 9.82 -10.07
CA THR A 417 -3.48 10.92 -10.49
C THR A 417 -4.08 10.64 -11.88
N LEU A 418 -3.21 10.32 -12.85
CA LEU A 418 -3.63 10.02 -14.21
C LEU A 418 -4.57 8.81 -14.25
N PHE A 419 -4.25 7.76 -13.49
CA PHE A 419 -5.06 6.54 -13.46
C PHE A 419 -6.45 6.76 -12.83
N ASN A 420 -6.55 7.56 -11.76
CA ASN A 420 -7.85 7.90 -11.19
C ASN A 420 -8.73 8.69 -12.19
N GLY A 421 -8.15 9.63 -12.94
CA GLY A 421 -8.86 10.29 -14.05
C GLY A 421 -9.24 9.31 -15.16
N TYR A 422 -8.34 8.39 -15.50
CA TYR A 422 -8.56 7.34 -16.50
C TYR A 422 -9.73 6.42 -16.17
N VAL A 423 -9.87 6.00 -14.91
CA VAL A 423 -11.01 5.20 -14.45
C VAL A 423 -12.33 5.96 -14.64
N ILE A 424 -12.39 7.25 -14.28
CA ILE A 424 -13.58 8.08 -14.52
C ILE A 424 -13.90 8.15 -16.02
N GLY A 425 -12.88 8.35 -16.87
CA GLY A 425 -13.06 8.35 -18.33
C GLY A 425 -13.65 7.03 -18.86
N ILE A 426 -13.16 5.89 -18.36
CA ILE A 426 -13.71 4.57 -18.68
C ILE A 426 -15.18 4.46 -18.26
N VAL A 427 -15.55 4.92 -17.06
CA VAL A 427 -16.93 4.86 -16.57
C VAL A 427 -17.85 5.65 -17.49
N TYR A 428 -17.50 6.89 -17.84
CA TYR A 428 -18.32 7.71 -18.75
C TYR A 428 -18.47 7.05 -20.14
N ALA A 429 -17.38 6.53 -20.71
CA ALA A 429 -17.44 5.89 -22.02
C ALA A 429 -18.21 4.56 -22.00
N THR A 430 -18.11 3.78 -20.92
CA THR A 430 -18.78 2.48 -20.80
C THR A 430 -20.28 2.64 -20.54
N VAL A 431 -20.67 3.56 -19.67
CA VAL A 431 -22.10 3.86 -19.43
C VAL A 431 -22.76 4.45 -20.68
N ALA A 432 -22.01 5.27 -21.44
CA ALA A 432 -22.46 5.98 -22.66
C ALA A 432 -23.80 6.72 -22.50
N ASN A 433 -24.13 7.10 -21.27
CA ASN A 433 -25.19 8.03 -20.93
C ASN A 433 -24.61 8.99 -19.88
N PRO A 434 -24.29 10.24 -20.26
CA PRO A 434 -23.57 11.15 -19.37
C PRO A 434 -24.37 11.50 -18.11
N ILE A 435 -25.70 11.53 -18.20
CA ILE A 435 -26.58 11.79 -17.05
C ILE A 435 -26.49 10.63 -16.05
N LYS A 436 -26.62 9.38 -16.53
CA LYS A 436 -26.51 8.19 -15.67
C LYS A 436 -25.11 8.02 -15.07
N ALA A 437 -24.06 8.29 -15.84
CA ALA A 437 -22.68 8.27 -15.33
C ALA A 437 -22.45 9.38 -14.28
N SER A 438 -22.96 10.58 -14.55
CA SER A 438 -22.88 11.70 -13.60
C SER A 438 -23.61 11.40 -12.28
N ALA A 439 -24.74 10.69 -12.34
CA ALA A 439 -25.53 10.33 -11.17
C ALA A 439 -24.75 9.50 -10.14
N ILE A 440 -23.84 8.63 -10.61
CA ILE A 440 -23.02 7.77 -9.77
C ILE A 440 -21.65 8.37 -9.44
N ILE A 441 -21.30 9.55 -9.97
CA ILE A 441 -19.99 10.19 -9.75
C ILE A 441 -20.14 11.55 -9.06
N ILE A 442 -20.95 12.45 -9.60
CA ILE A 442 -20.99 13.85 -9.17
C ILE A 442 -21.41 14.03 -7.69
N PRO A 443 -22.41 13.32 -7.14
CA PRO A 443 -22.90 13.61 -5.79
C PRO A 443 -21.80 13.62 -4.73
N HIS A 444 -20.96 12.59 -4.69
CA HIS A 444 -19.80 12.52 -3.79
C HIS A 444 -18.53 13.10 -4.43
N GLY A 445 -18.37 12.94 -5.75
CA GLY A 445 -17.20 13.36 -6.51
C GLY A 445 -16.92 14.86 -6.48
N ILE A 446 -17.93 15.71 -6.26
CA ILE A 446 -17.72 17.15 -6.08
C ILE A 446 -16.88 17.50 -4.84
N ILE A 447 -16.83 16.60 -3.85
CA ILE A 447 -16.01 16.74 -2.64
C ILE A 447 -14.75 15.89 -2.75
N GLU A 448 -14.91 14.63 -3.17
CA GLU A 448 -13.83 13.67 -3.23
C GLU A 448 -12.75 14.04 -4.25
N ILE A 449 -13.14 14.40 -5.48
CA ILE A 449 -12.18 14.68 -6.54
C ILE A 449 -11.30 15.86 -6.14
N PRO A 450 -11.82 17.03 -5.71
CA PRO A 450 -10.96 18.11 -5.22
C PRO A 450 -10.06 17.70 -4.05
N ALA A 451 -10.55 16.91 -3.09
CA ALA A 451 -9.73 16.44 -1.97
C ALA A 451 -8.56 15.55 -2.45
N PHE A 452 -8.84 14.61 -3.36
CA PHE A 452 -7.83 13.75 -3.97
C PHE A 452 -6.82 14.56 -4.81
N LEU A 453 -7.26 15.55 -5.57
CA LEU A 453 -6.37 16.42 -6.35
C LEU A 453 -5.46 17.27 -5.43
N ILE A 454 -5.96 17.76 -4.30
CA ILE A 454 -5.12 18.47 -3.31
C ILE A 454 -4.06 17.52 -2.72
N ALA A 455 -4.45 16.30 -2.32
CA ALA A 455 -3.52 15.29 -1.82
C ALA A 455 -2.45 14.93 -2.86
N SER A 456 -2.86 14.73 -4.11
CA SER A 456 -1.99 14.43 -5.23
C SER A 456 -1.02 15.57 -5.54
N ALA A 457 -1.50 16.82 -5.54
CA ALA A 457 -0.66 18.00 -5.70
C ALA A 457 0.38 18.12 -4.57
N ALA A 458 0.01 17.77 -3.34
CA ALA A 458 0.95 17.72 -2.23
C ALA A 458 2.05 16.65 -2.45
N GLY A 459 1.69 15.51 -3.05
CA GLY A 459 2.66 14.50 -3.50
C GLY A 459 3.58 15.00 -4.61
N LEU A 460 3.03 15.66 -5.64
CA LEU A 460 3.85 16.24 -6.72
C LEU A 460 4.83 17.29 -6.19
N ARG A 461 4.40 18.13 -5.26
CA ARG A 461 5.25 19.12 -4.60
C ARG A 461 6.30 18.47 -3.71
N LEU A 462 5.93 17.47 -2.90
CA LEU A 462 6.88 16.70 -2.08
C LEU A 462 7.99 16.10 -2.94
N GLY A 463 7.65 15.53 -4.10
CA GLY A 463 8.66 14.98 -5.01
C GLY A 463 9.51 16.03 -5.72
N TYR A 464 8.98 17.23 -5.99
CA TYR A 464 9.79 18.36 -6.45
C TYR A 464 10.79 18.83 -5.38
N ILE A 465 10.35 18.94 -4.13
CA ILE A 465 11.23 19.26 -2.98
C ILE A 465 12.26 18.15 -2.77
N MET A 466 11.86 16.89 -2.89
CA MET A 466 12.78 15.74 -2.86
C MET A 466 13.86 15.85 -3.92
N PHE A 467 13.48 16.16 -5.17
CA PHE A 467 14.42 16.36 -6.26
C PHE A 467 15.41 17.49 -5.95
N LYS A 468 14.94 18.63 -5.43
CA LYS A 468 15.81 19.75 -5.02
C LYS A 468 16.79 19.34 -3.91
N TYR A 469 16.34 18.56 -2.94
CA TYR A 469 17.20 18.07 -1.86
C TYR A 469 18.32 17.18 -2.40
N ILE A 470 17.99 16.23 -3.28
CA ILE A 470 18.96 15.31 -3.88
C ILE A 470 19.95 16.03 -4.79
N ARG A 471 19.54 17.13 -5.42
CA ARG A 471 20.42 18.05 -6.16
C ARG A 471 21.28 18.96 -5.27
N GLY A 472 21.14 18.89 -3.94
CA GLY A 472 21.87 19.73 -3.01
C GLY A 472 21.41 21.20 -2.96
N ILE A 473 20.22 21.51 -3.51
CA ILE A 473 19.70 22.88 -3.62
C ILE A 473 19.07 23.34 -2.30
N ILE A 474 18.55 22.41 -1.49
CA ILE A 474 17.89 22.69 -0.22
C ILE A 474 18.42 21.77 0.87
N SER A 475 18.25 22.16 2.13
CA SER A 475 18.66 21.36 3.29
C SER A 475 17.64 20.27 3.64
N LEU A 476 18.10 19.28 4.42
CA LEU A 476 17.25 18.22 4.97
C LEU A 476 16.10 18.78 5.83
N ASN A 477 16.30 19.92 6.49
CA ASN A 477 15.27 20.57 7.30
C ASN A 477 14.06 21.00 6.44
N VAL A 478 14.32 21.50 5.22
CA VAL A 478 13.24 21.91 4.30
C VAL A 478 12.45 20.69 3.82
N LEU A 479 13.14 19.58 3.53
CA LEU A 479 12.48 18.33 3.16
C LEU A 479 11.65 17.74 4.31
N GLU A 480 12.16 17.79 5.54
CA GLU A 480 11.43 17.35 6.74
C GLU A 480 10.18 18.19 7.00
N GLU A 481 10.29 19.51 6.84
CA GLU A 481 9.15 20.43 6.97
C GLU A 481 8.09 20.12 5.90
N GLU A 482 8.50 19.94 4.64
CA GLU A 482 7.56 19.60 3.56
C GLU A 482 6.88 18.25 3.82
N LEU A 483 7.63 17.21 4.20
CA LEU A 483 7.06 15.89 4.53
C LEU A 483 6.04 15.99 5.68
N THR A 484 6.36 16.76 6.72
CA THR A 484 5.44 16.99 7.86
C THR A 484 4.19 17.73 7.40
N ASN A 485 4.33 18.77 6.57
CA ASN A 485 3.21 19.55 6.05
C ASN A 485 2.31 18.68 5.16
N THR A 486 2.87 17.84 4.29
CA THR A 486 2.11 16.89 3.47
C THR A 486 1.34 15.90 4.34
N ALA A 487 1.96 15.35 5.39
CA ALA A 487 1.30 14.41 6.30
C ALA A 487 0.12 15.05 7.04
N VAL A 488 0.31 16.28 7.54
CA VAL A 488 -0.76 17.04 8.21
C VAL A 488 -1.88 17.38 7.22
N LEU A 489 -1.55 17.84 6.02
CA LEU A 489 -2.54 18.19 4.98
C LEU A 489 -3.39 17.00 4.57
N VAL A 490 -2.81 15.82 4.43
CA VAL A 490 -3.56 14.61 4.07
C VAL A 490 -4.42 14.14 5.23
N ALA A 491 -3.90 14.16 6.47
CA ALA A 491 -4.69 13.78 7.64
C ALA A 491 -5.92 14.69 7.81
N ALA A 492 -5.73 15.97 7.48
CA ALA A 492 -6.75 16.99 7.42
C ALA A 492 -7.87 16.73 6.39
N LEU A 493 -7.52 16.20 5.22
CA LEU A 493 -8.49 15.89 4.16
C LEU A 493 -9.45 14.74 4.54
N ALA A 494 -9.18 14.00 5.61
CA ALA A 494 -10.07 12.95 6.12
C ALA A 494 -11.51 13.44 6.31
N VAL A 495 -11.71 14.70 6.74
CA VAL A 495 -13.04 15.29 6.92
C VAL A 495 -13.81 15.37 5.59
N LEU A 496 -13.12 15.74 4.49
CA LEU A 496 -13.74 15.81 3.16
C LEU A 496 -14.08 14.42 2.63
N PHE A 497 -13.17 13.45 2.78
CA PHE A 497 -13.45 12.06 2.41
C PHE A 497 -14.57 11.44 3.25
N PHE A 498 -14.69 11.82 4.52
CA PHE A 498 -15.80 11.36 5.37
C PHE A 498 -17.14 11.88 4.85
N ILE A 499 -17.23 13.17 4.51
CA ILE A 499 -18.45 13.74 3.92
C ILE A 499 -18.75 13.07 2.57
N ALA A 500 -17.73 12.88 1.72
CA ALA A 500 -17.89 12.18 0.44
C ALA A 500 -18.39 10.74 0.62
N GLY A 501 -17.79 9.95 1.51
CA GLY A 501 -18.22 8.58 1.80
C GLY A 501 -19.62 8.47 2.37
N VAL A 502 -20.05 9.45 3.19
CA VAL A 502 -21.46 9.53 3.64
C VAL A 502 -22.41 9.79 2.46
N ILE A 503 -22.05 10.70 1.55
CA ILE A 503 -22.84 10.96 0.34
C ILE A 503 -22.84 9.75 -0.59
N GLU A 504 -21.72 9.06 -0.75
CA GLU A 504 -21.58 7.89 -1.61
C GLU A 504 -22.34 6.68 -1.09
N GLY A 505 -22.25 6.39 0.21
CA GLY A 505 -22.98 5.27 0.82
C GLY A 505 -24.49 5.49 0.85
N ASN A 506 -24.96 6.73 1.05
CA ASN A 506 -26.36 7.01 1.39
C ASN A 506 -27.16 7.75 0.31
N ILE A 507 -26.57 8.75 -0.35
CA ILE A 507 -27.28 9.67 -1.26
C ILE A 507 -27.11 9.25 -2.72
N THR A 508 -25.89 8.90 -3.12
CA THR A 508 -25.56 8.50 -4.50
C THR A 508 -26.44 7.34 -5.00
N PRO A 509 -26.71 6.27 -4.21
CA PRO A 509 -27.55 5.17 -4.66
C PRO A 509 -29.00 5.59 -4.88
N ILE A 510 -29.52 6.49 -4.02
CA ILE A 510 -30.89 7.02 -4.17
C ILE A 510 -31.02 7.81 -5.48
N ILE A 511 -30.06 8.68 -5.77
CA ILE A 511 -30.04 9.45 -7.03
C ILE A 511 -29.95 8.52 -8.24
N ALA A 512 -29.08 7.51 -8.16
CA ALA A 512 -28.91 6.51 -9.21
C ALA A 512 -30.21 5.71 -9.45
N GLU A 513 -30.88 5.25 -8.39
CA GLU A 513 -32.17 4.53 -8.46
C GLU A 513 -33.23 5.32 -9.21
N HIS A 514 -33.37 6.62 -8.92
CA HIS A 514 -34.33 7.51 -9.60
C HIS A 514 -34.01 7.69 -11.10
N LEU A 515 -32.77 7.49 -11.52
CA LEU A 515 -32.32 7.55 -12.91
C LEU A 515 -32.28 6.16 -13.59
N GLY A 516 -32.90 5.16 -12.96
CA GLY A 516 -33.07 3.82 -13.51
C GLY A 516 -31.81 2.96 -13.40
N TRP A 517 -31.01 3.17 -12.36
CA TRP A 517 -30.04 2.17 -11.89
C TRP A 517 -30.75 1.22 -10.91
N VAL A 518 -30.60 -0.08 -11.11
CA VAL A 518 -31.28 -1.12 -10.33
C VAL A 518 -30.32 -1.85 -9.41
#